data_AF-A0AAU2RV67-F1
#
_entry.id   AF-A0AAU2RV67-F1
#
_cell.length_a   1.000
_cell.length_b   1.000
_cell.length_c   1.000
_cell.angle_alpha   90.00
_cell.angle_beta   90.00
_cell.angle_gamma   90.00
#
_symmetry.space_group_name_H-M   'P 1'
#
loop_
_entity.id
_entity.type
_entity.pdbx_description
1 polymer ?
#
loop_
_entity_poly.entity_id
_entity_poly.type
_entity_poly.pdbx_seq_one_letter_code
_entity_poly.pdbx_strand_id
1 'polypeptide(L)'
;MIPSTSTCCPTPGLLRRLRPARARRPADAQHEEHGAPIPRGAPSPVPAGNGQWVISGEKLHIGNSHLAGLHVVVARTAPADTTASRALTAFLVEHARKGVSLAPHQARLGLHGFSAGRLILDRVRVPATAILGELGQGLHVAQSSSIVYGRPNLTALSLGLHEAFVATTATWLQARPRYGAHLADLPVVRDRLGAMQARLHHATCTAYHAVHLLDQGAACDSVLIGAKHTGQELAAATGRDAMELHGAHALDGDYLLPGRRA
;
A
#
# COMPACT_ATOMS: atom_id res chain seq x y z
N MET A 1 -29.56 0.23 22.71
CA MET A 1 -29.59 -1.24 22.49
C MET A 1 -28.86 -1.49 21.17
N ILE A 2 -27.55 -1.72 21.23
CA ILE A 2 -26.64 -1.83 20.08
C ILE A 2 -26.18 -3.28 20.02
N PRO A 3 -26.36 -3.95 18.88
CA PRO A 3 -25.36 -4.92 18.49
C PRO A 3 -25.01 -4.80 17.00
N SER A 4 -23.73 -4.69 16.67
CA SER A 4 -23.05 -5.59 15.74
C SER A 4 -21.62 -5.12 15.50
N THR A 5 -20.72 -5.74 16.24
CA THR A 5 -19.33 -5.96 15.87
C THR A 5 -19.27 -6.59 14.47
N SER A 6 -18.79 -5.85 13.47
CA SER A 6 -18.35 -6.43 12.19
C SER A 6 -16.83 -6.48 12.15
N THR A 7 -16.28 -7.37 12.97
CA THR A 7 -14.91 -7.84 12.80
C THR A 7 -14.76 -8.31 11.36
N CYS A 8 -13.83 -7.73 10.62
CA CYS A 8 -13.47 -8.10 9.26
C CYS A 8 -12.75 -9.47 9.24
N CYS A 9 -13.32 -10.48 9.89
CA CYS A 9 -12.90 -11.86 9.77
C CYS A 9 -13.58 -12.46 8.53
N PRO A 10 -12.84 -13.13 7.64
CA PRO A 10 -13.45 -13.98 6.65
C PRO A 10 -14.32 -15.04 7.33
N THR A 11 -15.41 -15.47 6.68
CA THR A 11 -16.27 -16.55 7.15
C THR A 11 -15.41 -17.76 7.56
N PRO A 12 -15.72 -18.49 8.67
CA PRO A 12 -14.86 -19.55 9.20
C PRO A 12 -14.46 -20.64 8.18
N GLY A 13 -15.27 -20.87 7.15
CA GLY A 13 -14.96 -21.79 6.06
C GLY A 13 -13.85 -21.32 5.09
N LEU A 14 -13.63 -20.01 4.97
CA LEU A 14 -12.63 -19.41 4.08
C LEU A 14 -11.23 -19.41 4.71
N LEU A 15 -11.16 -19.11 6.02
CA LEU A 15 -9.91 -19.21 6.81
C LEU A 15 -9.36 -20.65 6.84
N ARG A 16 -10.23 -21.65 6.77
CA ARG A 16 -9.85 -23.07 6.76
C ARG A 16 -9.21 -23.52 5.45
N ARG A 17 -9.53 -22.87 4.31
CA ARG A 17 -8.91 -23.12 2.99
C ARG A 17 -7.58 -22.38 2.80
N LEU A 18 -7.32 -21.34 3.58
CA LEU A 18 -6.09 -20.54 3.56
C LEU A 18 -4.96 -21.07 4.47
N ARG A 19 -5.13 -22.26 5.07
CA ARG A 19 -4.03 -23.09 5.61
C ARG A 19 -3.96 -24.36 4.76
N PRO A 20 -2.78 -24.80 4.26
CA PRO A 20 -1.60 -25.13 5.10
C PRO A 20 -0.21 -24.89 4.46
N ALA A 21 0.86 -25.15 5.24
CA ALA A 21 2.29 -25.27 4.88
C ALA A 21 2.97 -24.05 4.17
N ARG A 22 3.73 -23.27 4.95
CA ARG A 22 4.42 -22.01 4.59
C ARG A 22 3.45 -20.87 4.22
N ALA A 23 3.18 -19.99 5.18
CA ALA A 23 2.42 -18.76 4.99
C ALA A 23 2.97 -17.95 3.79
N ARG A 24 2.28 -18.01 2.64
CA ARG A 24 2.54 -17.12 1.49
C ARG A 24 1.65 -15.89 1.64
N ARG A 25 2.23 -14.71 1.44
CA ARG A 25 1.57 -13.41 1.67
C ARG A 25 0.51 -13.16 0.58
N PRO A 26 -0.71 -12.71 0.93
CA PRO A 26 -1.69 -12.24 -0.04
C PRO A 26 -1.19 -10.94 -0.72
N ALA A 27 -1.53 -10.73 -1.99
CA ALA A 27 -1.39 -9.42 -2.64
C ALA A 27 -2.75 -8.72 -2.71
N ASP A 28 -2.74 -7.44 -2.32
CA ASP A 28 -3.86 -6.55 -2.56
C ASP A 28 -3.78 -6.04 -4.00
N ALA A 29 -4.66 -6.56 -4.86
CA ALA A 29 -4.82 -6.07 -6.22
C ALA A 29 -5.76 -4.86 -6.26
N GLN A 30 -5.34 -3.79 -5.58
CA GLN A 30 -6.10 -2.56 -5.45
C GLN A 30 -5.30 -1.37 -5.96
N HIS A 31 -5.32 -1.18 -7.28
CA HIS A 31 -5.09 0.13 -7.84
C HIS A 31 -6.29 0.50 -8.71
N GLU A 32 -7.16 1.32 -8.12
CA GLU A 32 -8.22 2.03 -8.82
C GLU A 32 -8.28 3.41 -8.16
N GLU A 33 -7.95 4.45 -8.93
CA GLU A 33 -8.05 5.82 -8.43
C GLU A 33 -9.52 6.12 -8.11
N HIS A 34 -9.76 6.70 -6.93
CA HIS A 34 -11.11 7.03 -6.48
C HIS A 34 -11.73 8.03 -7.46
N GLY A 35 -12.74 7.60 -8.22
CA GLY A 35 -13.43 8.44 -9.21
C GLY A 35 -12.86 8.40 -10.64
N ALA A 36 -11.80 7.63 -10.90
CA ALA A 36 -11.35 7.42 -12.28
C ALA A 36 -12.31 6.49 -13.03
N PRO A 37 -12.62 6.76 -14.32
CA PRO A 37 -13.37 5.83 -15.15
C PRO A 37 -12.65 4.48 -15.19
N ILE A 38 -13.42 3.39 -15.16
CA ILE A 38 -12.88 2.03 -15.25
C ILE A 38 -11.96 1.95 -16.48
N PRO A 39 -10.67 1.61 -16.31
CA PRO A 39 -9.73 1.53 -17.42
C PRO A 39 -10.23 0.56 -18.49
N ARG A 40 -10.00 0.88 -19.77
CA ARG A 40 -10.20 -0.11 -20.86
C ARG A 40 -9.35 -1.34 -20.53
N GLY A 41 -9.97 -2.52 -20.48
CA GLY A 41 -9.30 -3.77 -20.12
C GLY A 41 -9.44 -4.19 -18.65
N ALA A 42 -10.18 -3.45 -17.82
CA ALA A 42 -10.45 -3.88 -16.44
C ALA A 42 -11.15 -5.26 -16.39
N PRO A 43 -10.92 -6.04 -15.31
CA PRO A 43 -11.50 -7.37 -15.19
C PRO A 43 -13.03 -7.34 -15.31
N SER A 44 -13.54 -8.13 -16.24
CA SER A 44 -14.95 -8.26 -16.59
C SER A 44 -15.40 -9.69 -16.31
N PRO A 45 -15.98 -9.96 -15.13
CA PRO A 45 -16.56 -11.24 -14.77
C PRO A 45 -17.88 -11.48 -15.49
N VAL A 46 -18.02 -12.64 -16.11
CA VAL A 46 -19.27 -13.11 -16.74
C VAL A 46 -19.71 -14.41 -16.07
N PRO A 47 -21.01 -14.57 -15.71
CA PRO A 47 -21.53 -15.85 -15.23
C PRO A 47 -21.35 -16.94 -16.29
N ALA A 48 -20.74 -18.07 -15.92
CA ALA A 48 -20.47 -19.18 -16.84
C ALA A 48 -21.48 -20.35 -16.71
N GLY A 49 -22.55 -20.16 -15.93
CA GLY A 49 -23.46 -21.23 -15.52
C GLY A 49 -22.93 -22.05 -14.33
N ASN A 50 -23.81 -22.85 -13.70
CA ASN A 50 -23.47 -23.76 -12.59
C ASN A 50 -22.76 -23.09 -11.40
N GLY A 51 -23.07 -21.83 -11.12
CA GLY A 51 -22.46 -21.09 -10.00
C GLY A 51 -20.99 -20.75 -10.21
N GLN A 52 -20.50 -20.67 -11.44
CA GLN A 52 -19.14 -20.23 -11.77
C GLN A 52 -19.12 -18.86 -12.45
N TRP A 53 -17.99 -18.17 -12.31
CA TRP A 53 -17.65 -16.92 -12.97
C TRP A 53 -16.43 -17.12 -13.85
N VAL A 54 -16.40 -16.45 -15.00
CA VAL A 54 -15.23 -16.35 -15.88
C VAL A 54 -14.77 -14.91 -15.88
N ILE A 55 -13.53 -14.65 -15.47
CA ILE A 55 -12.95 -13.31 -15.34
C ILE A 55 -11.92 -13.10 -16.44
N SER A 56 -12.10 -12.06 -17.25
CA SER A 56 -11.13 -11.64 -18.27
C SER A 56 -10.77 -10.17 -18.11
N GLY A 57 -9.49 -9.83 -18.22
CA GLY A 57 -8.99 -8.45 -18.18
C GLY A 57 -7.60 -8.36 -17.55
N GLU A 58 -7.20 -7.14 -17.20
CA GLU A 58 -5.92 -6.85 -16.57
C GLU A 58 -6.06 -5.85 -15.42
N LYS A 59 -5.14 -5.94 -14.46
CA LYS A 59 -4.94 -4.95 -13.41
C LYS A 59 -3.48 -4.50 -13.41
N LEU A 60 -3.27 -3.21 -13.25
CA LEU A 60 -1.95 -2.56 -13.28
C LEU A 60 -1.52 -2.15 -11.87
N HIS A 61 -0.20 -2.10 -11.66
CA HIS A 61 0.43 -1.69 -10.40
C HIS A 61 0.01 -2.53 -9.18
N ILE A 62 -0.17 -3.83 -9.39
CA ILE A 62 -0.51 -4.75 -8.32
C ILE A 62 0.69 -5.01 -7.43
N GLY A 63 0.64 -4.48 -6.21
CA GLY A 63 1.63 -4.66 -5.16
C GLY A 63 1.80 -6.14 -4.80
N ASN A 64 3.05 -6.56 -4.61
CA ASN A 64 3.44 -7.94 -4.32
C ASN A 64 2.95 -9.01 -5.32
N SER A 65 2.49 -8.61 -6.52
CA SER A 65 1.93 -9.52 -7.53
C SER A 65 2.85 -10.71 -7.84
N HIS A 66 4.15 -10.48 -8.01
CA HIS A 66 5.13 -11.52 -8.33
C HIS A 66 5.48 -12.45 -7.16
N LEU A 67 5.01 -12.14 -5.96
CA LEU A 67 5.23 -12.92 -4.74
C LEU A 67 3.94 -13.62 -4.25
N ALA A 68 2.78 -13.17 -4.73
CA ALA A 68 1.50 -13.55 -4.17
C ALA A 68 0.98 -14.89 -4.71
N GLY A 69 0.51 -15.74 -3.79
CA GLY A 69 -0.23 -16.95 -4.13
C GLY A 69 -1.73 -16.70 -4.38
N LEU A 70 -2.24 -15.54 -3.97
CA LEU A 70 -3.66 -15.18 -3.99
C LEU A 70 -3.81 -13.68 -4.27
N HIS A 71 -4.75 -13.35 -5.14
CA HIS A 71 -5.08 -11.98 -5.55
C HIS A 71 -6.53 -11.66 -5.20
N VAL A 72 -6.76 -10.52 -4.56
CA VAL A 72 -8.12 -9.98 -4.35
C VAL A 72 -8.50 -9.11 -5.55
N VAL A 73 -9.26 -9.67 -6.50
CA VAL A 73 -9.64 -9.00 -7.75
C VAL A 73 -11.00 -8.34 -7.59
N VAL A 74 -11.03 -7.00 -7.57
CA VAL A 74 -12.29 -6.24 -7.63
C VAL A 74 -12.66 -5.99 -9.09
N ALA A 75 -13.87 -6.37 -9.46
CA ALA A 75 -14.33 -6.37 -10.83
C ALA A 75 -15.81 -6.01 -10.94
N ARG A 76 -16.22 -5.40 -12.06
CA ARG A 76 -17.61 -5.00 -12.27
C ARG A 76 -18.47 -6.21 -12.64
N THR A 77 -19.50 -6.47 -11.85
CA THR A 77 -20.48 -7.55 -12.09
C THR A 77 -21.86 -7.04 -12.48
N ALA A 78 -22.15 -5.76 -12.25
CA ALA A 78 -23.44 -5.16 -12.57
C ALA A 78 -23.42 -4.39 -13.91
N PRO A 79 -24.59 -4.12 -14.51
CA PRO A 79 -24.74 -3.22 -15.66
C PRO A 79 -24.02 -1.87 -15.50
N ALA A 80 -23.69 -1.22 -16.61
CA ALA A 80 -22.91 0.01 -16.63
C ALA A 80 -23.62 1.19 -15.92
N ASP A 81 -24.95 1.21 -15.97
CA ASP A 81 -25.85 2.18 -15.34
C ASP A 81 -26.06 1.95 -13.84
N THR A 82 -25.57 0.82 -13.29
CA THR A 82 -25.63 0.57 -11.85
C THR A 82 -24.68 1.48 -11.09
N THR A 83 -25.15 2.03 -9.97
CA THR A 83 -24.37 2.87 -9.07
C THR A 83 -23.08 2.18 -8.61
N ALA A 84 -21.99 2.94 -8.51
CA ALA A 84 -20.66 2.40 -8.19
C ALA A 84 -20.62 1.57 -6.90
N SER A 85 -21.44 1.93 -5.90
CA SER A 85 -21.52 1.24 -4.61
C SER A 85 -22.08 -0.19 -4.68
N ARG A 86 -22.80 -0.53 -5.75
CA ARG A 86 -23.38 -1.87 -5.97
C ARG A 86 -22.85 -2.57 -7.21
N ALA A 87 -21.97 -1.90 -7.96
CA ALA A 87 -21.54 -2.38 -9.28
C ALA A 87 -20.38 -3.38 -9.24
N LEU A 88 -19.59 -3.36 -8.17
CA LEU A 88 -18.34 -4.09 -8.05
C LEU A 88 -18.49 -5.31 -7.15
N THR A 89 -17.78 -6.39 -7.46
CA THR A 89 -17.66 -7.57 -6.60
C THR A 89 -16.18 -7.91 -6.42
N ALA A 90 -15.79 -8.32 -5.21
CA ALA A 90 -14.44 -8.77 -4.92
C ALA A 90 -14.35 -10.30 -5.03
N PHE A 91 -13.33 -10.79 -5.74
CA PHE A 91 -13.07 -12.21 -5.96
C PHE A 91 -11.70 -12.60 -5.43
N LEU A 92 -11.60 -13.76 -4.77
CA LEU A 92 -10.33 -14.41 -4.45
C LEU A 92 -9.88 -15.26 -5.63
N VAL A 93 -8.77 -14.86 -6.26
CA VAL A 93 -8.19 -15.54 -7.41
C VAL A 93 -6.83 -16.11 -7.05
N GLU A 94 -6.73 -17.44 -6.95
CA GLU A 94 -5.46 -18.12 -6.71
C GLU A 94 -4.53 -17.95 -7.93
N HIS A 95 -3.27 -17.62 -7.68
CA HIS A 95 -2.30 -17.35 -8.74
C HIS A 95 -2.06 -18.56 -9.65
N ALA A 96 -2.17 -19.78 -9.12
CA ALA A 96 -1.96 -21.02 -9.87
C ALA A 96 -3.12 -21.37 -10.82
N ARG A 97 -4.22 -20.61 -10.84
CA ARG A 97 -5.36 -20.89 -11.72
C ARG A 97 -4.98 -20.70 -13.19
N LYS A 98 -5.49 -21.60 -14.03
CA LYS A 98 -5.34 -21.49 -15.50
C LYS A 98 -5.88 -20.15 -15.98
N GLY A 99 -5.09 -19.46 -16.80
CA GLY A 99 -5.43 -18.13 -17.33
C GLY A 99 -4.92 -16.96 -16.49
N VAL A 100 -4.37 -17.20 -15.30
CA VAL A 100 -3.68 -16.16 -14.51
C VAL A 100 -2.22 -16.10 -14.94
N SER A 101 -1.74 -14.91 -15.29
CA SER A 101 -0.34 -14.67 -15.57
C SER A 101 0.08 -13.25 -15.16
N LEU A 102 1.39 -13.02 -15.08
CA LEU A 102 1.97 -11.71 -14.79
C LEU A 102 2.82 -11.27 -15.97
N ALA A 103 2.83 -9.97 -16.25
CA ALA A 103 3.89 -9.40 -17.09
C ALA A 103 5.26 -9.58 -16.39
N PRO A 104 6.37 -9.63 -17.15
CA PRO A 104 7.70 -9.70 -16.57
C PRO A 104 7.94 -8.58 -15.55
N HIS A 105 8.62 -8.92 -14.45
CA HIS A 105 8.98 -7.94 -13.43
C HIS A 105 9.91 -6.88 -14.02
N GLN A 106 9.62 -5.61 -13.73
CA GLN A 106 10.41 -4.48 -14.18
C GLN A 106 10.99 -3.72 -12.99
N ALA A 107 12.24 -3.27 -13.13
CA ALA A 107 12.85 -2.37 -12.17
C ALA A 107 12.03 -1.07 -12.07
N ARG A 108 11.86 -0.58 -10.85
CA ARG A 108 11.13 0.66 -10.55
C ARG A 108 12.13 1.75 -10.19
N LEU A 109 11.71 3.01 -10.32
CA LEU A 109 12.51 4.19 -9.95
C LEU A 109 12.95 4.17 -8.48
N GLY A 110 12.15 3.56 -7.61
CA GLY A 110 12.44 3.37 -6.19
C GLY A 110 11.61 2.21 -5.64
N LEU A 111 11.67 2.02 -4.32
CA LEU A 111 11.07 0.86 -3.64
C LEU A 111 11.54 -0.48 -4.25
N HIS A 112 12.85 -0.65 -4.45
CA HIS A 112 13.43 -1.84 -5.11
C HIS A 112 13.04 -3.17 -4.44
N GLY A 113 12.72 -3.16 -3.13
CA GLY A 113 12.22 -4.33 -2.40
C GLY A 113 10.71 -4.58 -2.53
N PHE A 114 9.97 -3.70 -3.22
CA PHE A 114 8.53 -3.80 -3.43
C PHE A 114 8.24 -4.17 -4.88
N SER A 115 7.49 -5.26 -5.06
CA SER A 115 7.08 -5.69 -6.39
C SER A 115 5.77 -5.01 -6.79
N ALA A 116 5.70 -4.41 -7.97
CA ALA A 116 4.46 -3.89 -8.54
C ALA A 116 4.35 -4.33 -10.00
N GLY A 117 3.29 -5.06 -10.34
CA GLY A 117 3.18 -5.76 -11.62
C GLY A 117 1.86 -5.57 -12.33
N ARG A 118 1.79 -6.10 -13.55
CA ARG A 118 0.55 -6.23 -14.32
C ARG A 118 0.02 -7.65 -14.17
N LEU A 119 -1.16 -7.79 -13.58
CA LEU A 119 -1.91 -9.04 -13.47
C LEU A 119 -2.79 -9.20 -14.70
N ILE A 120 -2.64 -10.33 -15.39
CA ILE A 120 -3.39 -10.67 -16.60
C ILE A 120 -4.29 -11.86 -16.26
N LEU A 121 -5.57 -11.71 -16.59
CA LEU A 121 -6.62 -12.70 -16.39
C LEU A 121 -7.21 -13.05 -17.76
N ASP A 122 -6.88 -14.21 -18.31
CA ASP A 122 -7.49 -14.74 -19.52
C ASP A 122 -8.51 -15.83 -19.17
N ARG A 123 -9.80 -15.44 -19.18
CA ARG A 123 -10.94 -16.35 -18.97
C ARG A 123 -10.79 -17.25 -17.75
N VAL A 124 -10.33 -16.66 -16.64
CA VAL A 124 -10.06 -17.37 -15.39
C VAL A 124 -11.38 -17.79 -14.78
N ARG A 125 -11.57 -19.11 -14.59
CA ARG A 125 -12.76 -19.66 -13.95
C ARG A 125 -12.61 -19.63 -12.43
N VAL A 126 -13.61 -19.07 -11.73
CA VAL A 126 -13.70 -19.09 -10.26
C VAL A 126 -15.11 -19.51 -9.81
N PRO A 127 -15.23 -20.29 -8.72
CA PRO A 127 -16.53 -20.65 -8.17
C PRO A 127 -17.19 -19.44 -7.49
N ALA A 128 -18.52 -19.45 -7.31
CA ALA A 128 -19.23 -18.43 -6.54
C ALA A 128 -18.72 -18.30 -5.09
N THR A 129 -18.18 -19.39 -4.51
CA THR A 129 -17.55 -19.38 -3.19
C THR A 129 -16.24 -18.59 -3.14
N ALA A 130 -15.71 -18.13 -4.28
CA ALA A 130 -14.56 -17.25 -4.34
C ALA A 130 -14.94 -15.77 -4.14
N ILE A 131 -16.23 -15.43 -4.10
CA ILE A 131 -16.67 -14.08 -3.76
C ILE A 131 -16.29 -13.77 -2.31
N LEU A 132 -15.57 -12.67 -2.13
CA LEU A 132 -15.23 -12.12 -0.82
C LEU A 132 -16.29 -11.09 -0.44
N GLY A 133 -17.03 -11.36 0.64
CA GLY A 133 -18.24 -10.59 0.97
C GLY A 133 -19.44 -11.08 0.17
N GLU A 134 -20.25 -10.15 -0.34
CA GLU A 134 -21.44 -10.44 -1.15
C GLU A 134 -21.30 -9.87 -2.56
N LEU A 135 -22.14 -10.37 -3.48
CA LEU A 135 -22.25 -9.82 -4.83
C LEU A 135 -22.62 -8.33 -4.75
N GLY A 136 -21.87 -7.48 -5.44
CA GLY A 136 -22.07 -6.02 -5.42
C GLY A 136 -21.41 -5.28 -4.24
N GLN A 137 -20.78 -5.98 -3.29
CA GLN A 137 -20.10 -5.37 -2.13
C GLN A 137 -18.60 -5.15 -2.34
N GLY A 138 -18.11 -5.26 -3.57
CA GLY A 138 -16.69 -5.16 -3.89
C GLY A 138 -16.06 -3.81 -3.53
N LEU A 139 -16.81 -2.71 -3.67
CA LEU A 139 -16.33 -1.39 -3.25
C LEU A 139 -16.15 -1.32 -1.73
N HIS A 140 -17.11 -1.82 -0.96
CA HIS A 140 -17.04 -1.85 0.49
C HIS A 140 -15.85 -2.70 0.97
N VAL A 141 -15.65 -3.87 0.37
CA VAL A 141 -14.49 -4.74 0.64
C VAL A 141 -13.17 -4.04 0.35
N ALA A 142 -13.10 -3.29 -0.76
CA ALA A 142 -11.90 -2.52 -1.08
C ALA A 142 -11.65 -1.41 -0.04
N GLN A 143 -12.69 -0.64 0.29
CA GLN A 143 -12.60 0.44 1.26
C GLN A 143 -12.21 -0.06 2.66
N SER A 144 -12.81 -1.16 3.13
CA SER A 144 -12.49 -1.70 4.45
C SER A 144 -11.03 -2.15 4.54
N SER A 145 -10.50 -2.81 3.52
CA SER A 145 -9.08 -3.19 3.49
C SER A 145 -8.15 -1.98 3.45
N SER A 146 -8.53 -0.92 2.75
CA SER A 146 -7.78 0.34 2.71
C SER A 146 -7.74 1.02 4.07
N ILE A 147 -8.86 1.07 4.80
CA ILE A 147 -8.96 1.70 6.12
C ILE A 147 -8.15 0.91 7.17
N VAL A 148 -8.34 -0.40 7.21
CA VAL A 148 -7.77 -1.25 8.26
C VAL A 148 -6.29 -1.53 8.05
N TYR A 149 -5.86 -1.71 6.80
CA TYR A 149 -4.48 -2.10 6.49
C TYR A 149 -3.75 -1.04 5.65
N GLY A 150 -4.37 -0.58 4.56
CA GLY A 150 -3.70 0.27 3.57
C GLY A 150 -3.17 1.58 4.14
N ARG A 151 -4.05 2.38 4.75
CA ARG A 151 -3.71 3.72 5.25
C ARG A 151 -2.76 3.66 6.44
N PRO A 152 -2.98 2.85 7.50
CA PRO A 152 -2.03 2.70 8.59
C PRO A 152 -0.64 2.27 8.12
N ASN A 153 -0.56 1.29 7.20
CA ASN A 153 0.73 0.79 6.71
C ASN A 153 1.49 1.84 5.90
N LEU A 154 0.81 2.63 5.06
CA LEU A 154 1.45 3.71 4.31
C LEU A 154 1.92 4.83 5.23
N THR A 155 1.17 5.15 6.28
CA THR A 155 1.60 6.09 7.32
C THR A 155 2.84 5.58 8.04
N ALA A 156 2.84 4.32 8.50
CA ALA A 156 4.00 3.70 9.15
C ALA A 156 5.24 3.67 8.25
N LEU A 157 5.06 3.39 6.96
CA LEU A 157 6.16 3.40 5.98
C LEU A 157 6.77 4.79 5.83
N SER A 158 5.95 5.85 5.74
CA SER A 158 6.47 7.23 5.72
C SER A 158 7.21 7.59 7.01
N LEU A 159 6.72 7.15 8.16
CA LEU A 159 7.35 7.41 9.45
C LEU A 159 8.74 6.76 9.54
N GLY A 160 8.86 5.49 9.16
CA GLY A 160 10.15 4.79 9.16
C GLY A 160 11.18 5.40 8.19
N LEU A 161 10.73 5.86 7.01
CA LEU A 161 11.61 6.61 6.09
C LEU A 161 12.08 7.93 6.73
N HIS A 162 11.18 8.65 7.39
CA HIS A 162 11.49 9.90 8.06
C HIS A 162 12.53 9.69 9.17
N GLU A 163 12.33 8.69 10.04
CA GLU A 163 13.29 8.30 11.07
C GLU A 163 14.66 7.99 10.49
N ALA A 164 14.71 7.21 9.40
CA ALA A 164 15.95 6.86 8.72
C ALA A 164 16.66 8.10 8.15
N PHE A 165 15.93 9.04 7.56
CA PHE A 165 16.51 10.29 7.05
C PHE A 165 17.12 11.13 8.17
N VAL A 166 16.41 11.31 9.28
CA VAL A 166 16.93 12.10 10.42
C VAL A 166 18.17 11.43 11.00
N ALA A 167 18.10 10.13 11.28
CA ALA A 167 19.22 9.39 11.88
C ALA A 167 20.46 9.39 10.98
N THR A 168 20.30 9.04 9.71
CA THR A 168 21.41 8.99 8.74
C THR A 168 22.05 10.37 8.56
N THR A 169 21.23 11.43 8.46
CA THR A 169 21.71 12.80 8.31
C THR A 169 22.44 13.28 9.55
N ALA A 170 21.92 13.00 10.74
CA ALA A 170 22.59 13.38 11.99
C ALA A 170 23.99 12.74 12.09
N THR A 171 24.09 11.42 11.83
CA THR A 171 25.37 10.70 11.82
C THR A 171 26.34 11.27 10.78
N TRP A 172 25.86 11.53 9.56
CA TRP A 172 26.68 12.11 8.50
C TRP A 172 27.27 13.47 8.89
N LEU A 173 26.43 14.37 9.41
CA LEU A 173 26.85 15.73 9.78
C LEU A 173 27.85 15.73 10.94
N GLN A 174 27.72 14.80 11.89
CA GLN A 174 28.66 14.62 12.99
C GLN A 174 30.02 14.07 12.52
N ALA A 175 30.04 13.24 11.46
CA ALA A 175 31.27 12.63 10.97
C ALA A 175 32.04 13.49 9.96
N ARG A 176 31.49 14.65 9.53
CA ARG A 176 32.03 15.44 8.41
C ARG A 176 32.78 16.70 8.89
N PRO A 177 34.12 16.72 8.88
CA PRO A 177 34.89 17.90 9.26
C PRO A 177 34.83 19.00 8.20
N ARG A 178 34.60 20.25 8.62
CA ARG A 178 34.62 21.46 7.78
C ARG A 178 34.82 22.71 8.64
N TYR A 179 35.49 23.74 8.10
CA TYR A 179 35.67 25.04 8.77
C TYR A 179 36.32 24.95 10.16
N GLY A 180 37.21 23.97 10.37
CA GLY A 180 37.87 23.75 11.68
C GLY A 180 36.99 23.08 12.74
N ALA A 181 35.79 22.63 12.39
CA ALA A 181 34.85 21.91 13.25
C ALA A 181 34.15 20.78 12.46
N HIS A 182 33.03 20.24 12.93
CA HIS A 182 32.16 19.37 12.15
C HIS A 182 31.00 20.16 11.54
N LEU A 183 30.38 19.65 10.47
CA LEU A 183 29.20 20.29 9.88
C LEU A 183 28.06 20.43 10.90
N ALA A 184 27.92 19.47 11.81
CA ALA A 184 26.95 19.52 12.91
C ALA A 184 27.15 20.70 13.88
N ASP A 185 28.32 21.36 13.89
CA ASP A 185 28.60 22.51 14.76
C ASP A 185 28.12 23.84 14.15
N LEU A 186 27.84 23.87 12.84
CA LEU A 186 27.40 25.07 12.14
C LEU A 186 25.93 25.40 12.50
N PRO A 187 25.62 26.62 12.98
CA PRO A 187 24.25 26.97 13.40
C PRO A 187 23.18 26.70 12.34
N VAL A 188 23.45 27.09 11.08
CA VAL A 188 22.52 26.86 9.96
C VAL A 188 22.23 25.37 9.71
N VAL A 189 23.21 24.50 9.96
CA VAL A 189 23.04 23.04 9.82
C VAL A 189 22.22 22.49 10.99
N ARG A 190 22.49 22.97 12.21
CA ARG A 190 21.74 22.61 13.41
C ARG A 190 20.27 22.99 13.31
N ASP A 191 19.97 24.19 12.80
CA ASP A 191 18.60 24.65 12.61
C ASP A 191 17.84 23.76 11.62
N ARG A 192 18.49 23.38 10.51
CA ARG A 192 17.91 22.44 9.53
C ARG A 192 17.67 21.06 10.14
N LEU A 193 18.63 20.50 10.88
CA LEU A 193 18.45 19.21 11.56
C LEU A 193 17.33 19.28 12.62
N GLY A 194 17.25 20.38 13.36
CA GLY A 194 16.17 20.63 14.31
C GLY A 194 14.80 20.70 13.63
N ALA A 195 14.70 21.34 12.47
CA ALA A 195 13.47 21.34 11.68
C ALA A 195 13.10 19.93 11.19
N MET A 196 14.06 19.12 10.74
CA MET A 196 13.82 17.72 10.37
C MET A 196 13.29 16.89 11.55
N GLN A 197 13.86 17.07 12.75
CA GLN A 197 13.41 16.42 13.99
C GLN A 197 12.01 16.87 14.41
N ALA A 198 11.71 18.17 14.31
CA ALA A 198 10.38 18.69 14.61
C ALA A 198 9.33 18.03 13.69
N ARG A 199 9.59 17.99 12.37
CA ARG A 199 8.69 17.32 11.42
C ARG A 199 8.52 15.83 11.75
N LEU A 200 9.58 15.15 12.18
CA LEU A 200 9.49 13.75 12.61
C LEU A 200 8.55 13.61 13.79
N HIS A 201 8.72 14.43 14.83
CA HIS A 201 7.85 14.42 16.00
C HIS A 201 6.38 14.66 15.63
N HIS A 202 6.09 15.62 14.75
CA HIS A 202 4.73 15.84 14.24
C HIS A 202 4.17 14.62 13.51
N ALA A 203 4.97 14.00 12.63
CA ALA A 203 4.55 12.80 11.90
C ALA A 203 4.29 11.62 12.86
N THR A 204 5.14 11.40 13.86
CA THR A 204 4.98 10.38 14.91
C THR A 204 3.66 10.59 15.66
N CYS A 205 3.43 11.80 16.20
CA CYS A 205 2.23 12.09 16.98
C CYS A 205 0.95 11.85 16.17
N THR A 206 0.90 12.35 14.93
CA THR A 206 -0.29 12.18 14.07
C THR A 206 -0.48 10.71 13.67
N ALA A 207 0.60 9.99 13.35
CA ALA A 207 0.54 8.57 13.00
C ALA A 207 -0.01 7.73 14.15
N TYR A 208 0.59 7.85 15.34
CA TYR A 208 0.19 7.08 16.52
C TYR A 208 -1.22 7.45 16.99
N HIS A 209 -1.61 8.73 16.92
CA HIS A 209 -2.98 9.14 17.23
C HIS A 209 -4.00 8.50 16.28
N ALA A 210 -3.73 8.51 14.97
CA ALA A 210 -4.65 7.98 13.97
C ALA A 210 -4.87 6.47 14.13
N VAL A 211 -3.80 5.70 14.37
CA VAL A 211 -3.91 4.24 14.59
C VAL A 211 -4.49 3.91 15.97
N HIS A 212 -4.28 4.74 16.98
CA HIS A 212 -4.93 4.56 18.28
C HIS A 212 -6.45 4.66 18.18
N LEU A 213 -6.98 5.62 17.39
CA LEU A 213 -8.42 5.69 17.13
C LEU A 213 -8.93 4.46 16.37
N LEU A 214 -8.13 3.93 15.44
CA LEU A 214 -8.46 2.69 14.74
C LEU A 214 -8.55 1.50 15.71
N ASP A 215 -7.58 1.34 16.61
CA ASP A 215 -7.54 0.28 17.62
C ASP A 215 -8.74 0.34 18.59
N GLN A 216 -9.23 1.55 18.87
CA GLN A 216 -10.43 1.76 19.70
C GLN A 216 -11.74 1.48 18.96
N GLY A 217 -11.70 1.20 17.65
CA GLY A 217 -12.89 1.10 16.82
C GLY A 217 -13.64 2.43 16.64
N ALA A 218 -12.96 3.56 16.87
CA ALA A 218 -13.52 4.88 16.68
C ALA A 218 -13.55 5.27 15.19
N ALA A 219 -14.44 6.19 14.82
CA ALA A 219 -14.47 6.75 13.48
C ALA A 219 -13.19 7.56 13.22
N CYS A 220 -12.31 7.02 12.38
CA CYS A 220 -10.94 7.54 12.18
C CYS A 220 -10.55 7.68 10.70
N ASP A 221 -11.48 7.50 9.76
CA ASP A 221 -11.21 7.47 8.31
C ASP A 221 -10.45 8.72 7.82
N SER A 222 -10.98 9.90 8.18
CA SER A 222 -10.38 11.20 7.85
C SER A 222 -9.05 11.42 8.55
N VAL A 223 -8.92 10.99 9.81
CA VAL A 223 -7.70 11.11 10.61
C VAL A 223 -6.58 10.25 10.02
N LEU A 224 -6.89 9.02 9.59
CA LEU A 224 -5.95 8.13 8.91
C LEU A 224 -5.51 8.69 7.54
N ILE A 225 -6.43 9.27 6.77
CA ILE A 225 -6.08 9.95 5.51
C ILE A 225 -5.15 11.13 5.77
N GLY A 226 -5.48 11.97 6.75
CA GLY A 226 -4.67 13.11 7.16
C GLY A 226 -3.28 12.68 7.61
N ALA A 227 -3.19 11.69 8.49
CA ALA A 227 -1.93 11.13 8.97
C ALA A 227 -1.05 10.61 7.82
N LYS A 228 -1.63 9.83 6.90
CA LYS A 228 -0.93 9.33 5.71
C LYS A 228 -0.40 10.49 4.87
N HIS A 229 -1.28 11.42 4.51
CA HIS A 229 -0.94 12.52 3.60
C HIS A 229 0.14 13.42 4.22
N THR A 230 -0.10 13.92 5.43
CA THR A 230 0.84 14.82 6.11
C THR A 230 2.16 14.11 6.44
N GLY A 231 2.13 12.85 6.88
CA GLY A 231 3.33 12.07 7.12
C GLY A 231 4.20 11.94 5.88
N GLN A 232 3.59 11.68 4.71
CA GLN A 232 4.30 11.60 3.43
C GLN A 232 4.93 12.93 3.01
N GLU A 233 4.21 14.05 3.15
CA GLU A 233 4.74 15.38 2.83
C GLU A 233 5.91 15.78 3.73
N LEU A 234 5.79 15.53 5.04
CA LEU A 234 6.83 15.81 6.02
C LEU A 234 8.08 14.94 5.80
N ALA A 235 7.89 13.66 5.48
CA ALA A 235 8.98 12.76 5.14
C ALA A 235 9.67 13.18 3.82
N ALA A 236 8.91 13.59 2.80
CA ALA A 236 9.46 14.07 1.53
C ALA A 236 10.27 15.37 1.71
N ALA A 237 9.77 16.32 2.50
CA ALA A 237 10.51 17.54 2.84
C ALA A 237 11.81 17.22 3.58
N THR A 238 11.76 16.30 4.54
CA THR A 238 12.94 15.84 5.28
C THR A 238 13.93 15.11 4.39
N GLY A 239 13.45 14.31 3.43
CA GLY A 239 14.30 13.65 2.43
C GLY A 239 15.04 14.66 1.55
N ARG A 240 14.38 15.75 1.12
CA ARG A 240 15.04 16.84 0.38
C ARG A 240 16.11 17.53 1.23
N ASP A 241 15.80 17.86 2.48
CA ASP A 241 16.79 18.44 3.40
C ASP A 241 17.99 17.50 3.60
N ALA A 242 17.74 16.20 3.77
CA ALA A 242 18.78 15.20 3.86
C ALA A 242 19.66 15.20 2.61
N MET A 243 19.09 15.16 1.41
CA MET A 243 19.86 15.19 0.16
C MET A 243 20.78 16.42 0.09
N GLU A 244 20.26 17.60 0.40
CA GLU A 244 21.06 18.84 0.38
C GLU A 244 22.18 18.84 1.43
N LEU A 245 21.90 18.35 2.64
CA LEU A 245 22.87 18.28 3.74
C LEU A 245 23.98 17.25 3.48
N HIS A 246 23.71 16.22 2.68
CA HIS A 246 24.73 15.28 2.22
C HIS A 246 25.49 15.78 0.97
N GLY A 247 24.97 16.80 0.28
CA GLY A 247 25.58 17.41 -0.89
C GLY A 247 25.72 16.42 -2.06
N ALA A 248 26.80 16.52 -2.82
CA ALA A 248 27.03 15.69 -4.01
C ALA A 248 27.02 14.18 -3.71
N HIS A 249 27.37 13.75 -2.50
CA HIS A 249 27.34 12.33 -2.10
C HIS A 249 25.93 11.73 -2.18
N ALA A 250 24.87 12.54 -2.05
CA ALA A 250 23.51 12.06 -2.19
C ALA A 250 23.16 11.56 -3.60
N LEU A 251 23.99 11.88 -4.61
CA LEU A 251 23.81 11.46 -6.00
C LEU A 251 24.49 10.12 -6.32
N ASP A 252 25.35 9.62 -5.43
CA ASP A 252 26.07 8.36 -5.64
C ASP A 252 25.07 7.19 -5.56
N GLY A 253 25.00 6.35 -6.60
CA GLY A 253 23.96 5.31 -6.72
C GLY A 253 23.99 4.22 -5.64
N ASP A 254 25.12 4.07 -4.93
CA ASP A 254 25.32 3.11 -3.84
C ASP A 254 25.19 3.75 -2.44
N TYR A 255 24.79 5.02 -2.38
CA TYR A 255 24.73 5.78 -1.15
C TYR A 255 23.52 5.41 -0.28
N LEU A 256 23.60 5.66 1.03
CA LEU A 256 22.61 5.26 2.02
C LEU A 256 21.19 5.84 1.78
N LEU A 257 21.11 7.00 1.13
CA LEU A 257 19.85 7.70 0.84
C LEU A 257 19.18 7.28 -0.50
N PRO A 258 19.93 6.99 -1.59
CA PRO A 258 19.38 6.30 -2.74
C PRO A 258 19.35 4.78 -2.49
N GLY A 259 18.25 4.32 -1.89
CA GLY A 259 17.85 2.92 -1.71
C GLY A 259 18.84 1.87 -2.23
N ARG A 260 19.74 1.44 -1.33
CA ARG A 260 20.78 0.42 -1.51
C ARG A 260 20.33 -0.68 -2.50
N ARG A 261 21.05 -0.83 -3.62
CA ARG A 261 21.04 -2.09 -4.38
C ARG A 261 21.87 -3.09 -3.59
N ALA A 262 21.20 -4.07 -3.00
CA ALA A 262 21.83 -5.31 -2.55
C ALA A 262 21.79 -6.33 -3.70
#